data_AF-A0A4Q4CSD9-F1
#
_entry.id   AF-A0A4Q4CSD9-F1
#
_cell.length_a   1.000
_cell.length_b   1.000
_cell.length_c   1.000
_cell.angle_alpha   90.00
_cell.angle_beta   90.00
_cell.angle_gamma   90.00
#
_symmetry.space_group_name_H-M   'P 1'
#
loop_
_entity.id
_entity.type
_entity.pdbx_description
1 polymer ?
#
loop_
_entity_poly.entity_id
_entity_poly.type
_entity_poly.pdbx_seq_one_letter_code
_entity_poly.pdbx_strand_id
1 'polypeptide(L)'
;AIAEQGADALHRGPIAAEIASAVRGHANPGLLTTDDLAGYAPVEREAVCGPYRGFTVCGMPPPSSGGVAVLQILGVLAHQDMVLDPRSADAAHLLAEAGRIAFADRNRYLADADHVAVPVRGLLDPNYLLLRAQLLDRDRAIAAPRPGNPPWQGGAPLASQPPQPEHGTSHLSIVDAAGNAVALTTTIEDVFGARIMVRGFLLNNELTDFSFVPEVDGRPVANRVGPAKRPRSSMSPTIVFGPDGQPVVVVGSSGGSRIIGHVAQSLVAMLDWGMDPQAAVSLPRVGALNAQVELEAGTAAAALAPALEARGFPVEVRVMNSGLQAIRILRGTEGMRLRGGADPRREGIALGD
;
A
#
# COMPACT_ATOMS: atom_id res chain seq x y z
N ALA A 1 30.34 -8.57 10.06
CA ALA A 1 30.15 -7.38 9.20
C ALA A 1 29.04 -6.47 9.73
N ILE A 2 27.77 -6.56 9.28
CA ILE A 2 26.72 -5.61 9.71
C ILE A 2 26.51 -5.60 11.24
N ALA A 3 26.51 -6.76 11.89
CA ALA A 3 26.35 -6.84 13.35
C ALA A 3 27.50 -6.15 14.13
N GLU A 4 28.69 -6.06 13.55
CA GLU A 4 29.89 -5.50 14.20
C GLU A 4 30.14 -4.03 13.81
N GLN A 5 29.82 -3.68 12.56
CA GLN A 5 30.18 -2.40 11.93
C GLN A 5 28.95 -1.53 11.59
N GLY A 6 27.75 -2.02 11.85
CA GLY A 6 26.49 -1.36 11.49
C GLY A 6 26.21 -1.35 9.98
N ALA A 7 25.31 -0.45 9.57
CA ALA A 7 24.87 -0.32 8.18
C ALA A 7 26.00 0.12 7.23
N ASP A 8 27.03 0.81 7.73
CA ASP A 8 28.16 1.28 6.93
C ASP A 8 28.92 0.14 6.23
N ALA A 9 28.87 -1.08 6.78
CA ALA A 9 29.41 -2.26 6.13
C ALA A 9 28.78 -2.56 4.75
N LEU A 10 27.53 -2.17 4.53
CA LEU A 10 26.83 -2.31 3.24
C LEU A 10 27.10 -1.13 2.30
N HIS A 11 27.21 0.07 2.86
CA HIS A 11 27.30 1.32 2.08
C HIS A 11 28.73 1.66 1.66
N ARG A 12 29.74 1.14 2.36
CA ARG A 12 31.16 1.45 2.13
C ARG A 12 32.01 0.18 2.14
N GLY A 13 33.22 0.29 1.60
CA GLY A 13 34.20 -0.79 1.65
C GLY A 13 33.91 -1.98 0.70
N PRO A 14 34.40 -3.19 1.04
CA PRO A 14 34.39 -4.32 0.11
C PRO A 14 33.01 -4.78 -0.34
N ILE A 15 31.99 -4.75 0.54
CA ILE A 15 30.64 -5.17 0.18
C ILE A 15 30.03 -4.20 -0.84
N ALA A 16 30.18 -2.89 -0.62
CA ALA A 16 29.71 -1.87 -1.55
C ALA A 16 30.38 -1.98 -2.94
N ALA A 17 31.69 -2.24 -2.97
CA ALA A 17 32.44 -2.43 -4.21
C ALA A 17 31.95 -3.66 -4.99
N GLU A 18 31.67 -4.77 -4.30
CA GLU A 18 31.15 -5.99 -4.92
C GLU A 18 29.71 -5.83 -5.42
N ILE A 19 28.85 -5.09 -4.69
CA ILE A 19 27.51 -4.74 -5.17
C ILE A 19 27.62 -3.96 -6.49
N ALA A 20 28.41 -2.88 -6.52
CA ALA A 20 28.59 -2.07 -7.72
C ALA A 20 29.18 -2.89 -8.88
N SER A 21 30.18 -3.73 -8.61
CA SER A 21 30.78 -4.62 -9.61
C SER A 21 29.78 -5.63 -10.17
N ALA A 22 28.93 -6.22 -9.33
CA ALA A 22 27.93 -7.20 -9.76
C ALA A 22 26.86 -6.56 -10.66
N VAL A 23 26.39 -5.35 -10.30
CA VAL A 23 25.41 -4.61 -11.10
C VAL A 23 25.98 -4.19 -12.46
N ARG A 24 27.22 -3.69 -12.50
CA ARG A 24 27.87 -3.25 -13.76
C ARG A 24 28.37 -4.40 -14.62
N GLY A 25 28.70 -5.54 -14.02
CA GLY A 25 29.16 -6.74 -14.72
C GLY A 25 28.03 -7.61 -15.28
N HIS A 26 26.77 -7.26 -15.03
CA HIS A 26 25.61 -8.01 -15.50
C HIS A 26 25.43 -7.89 -17.02
N ALA A 27 24.78 -8.88 -17.66
CA ALA A 27 24.54 -8.91 -19.12
C ALA A 27 23.71 -7.71 -19.61
N ASN A 28 22.85 -7.17 -18.74
CA ASN A 28 22.23 -5.86 -18.88
C ASN A 28 22.82 -4.95 -17.77
N PRO A 29 23.91 -4.22 -18.03
CA PRO A 29 24.69 -3.54 -17.00
C PRO A 29 23.95 -2.31 -16.45
N GLY A 30 23.89 -2.20 -15.13
CA GLY A 30 23.37 -1.00 -14.45
C GLY A 30 24.43 0.08 -14.23
N LEU A 31 24.01 1.24 -13.72
CA LEU A 31 24.87 2.41 -13.51
C LEU A 31 25.34 2.60 -12.05
N LEU A 32 24.94 1.70 -11.14
CA LEU A 32 25.19 1.84 -9.70
C LEU A 32 26.68 2.02 -9.39
N THR A 33 26.99 2.99 -8.54
CA THR A 33 28.35 3.30 -8.08
C THR A 33 28.51 3.10 -6.59
N THR A 34 29.76 2.98 -6.14
CA THR A 34 30.10 3.00 -4.71
C THR A 34 29.77 4.34 -4.07
N ASP A 35 29.78 5.43 -4.83
CA ASP A 35 29.42 6.76 -4.34
C ASP A 35 27.92 6.87 -4.12
N ASP A 36 27.09 6.24 -4.97
CA ASP A 36 25.64 6.14 -4.75
C ASP A 36 25.33 5.39 -3.44
N LEU A 37 26.05 4.30 -3.16
CA LEU A 37 25.89 3.54 -1.91
C LEU A 37 26.39 4.34 -0.70
N ALA A 38 27.57 4.97 -0.80
CA ALA A 38 28.17 5.72 0.29
C ALA A 38 27.41 7.02 0.63
N GLY A 39 26.69 7.59 -0.33
CA GLY A 39 25.86 8.78 -0.19
C GLY A 39 24.43 8.49 0.31
N TYR A 40 24.02 7.24 0.43
CA TYR A 40 22.67 6.88 0.87
C TYR A 40 22.52 6.91 2.39
N ALA A 41 21.40 7.46 2.85
CA ALA A 41 20.93 7.38 4.23
C ALA A 41 19.40 7.21 4.26
N PRO A 42 18.83 6.46 5.23
CA PRO A 42 17.39 6.42 5.43
C PRO A 42 16.87 7.81 5.84
N VAL A 43 15.68 8.15 5.38
CA VAL A 43 15.03 9.44 5.66
C VAL A 43 13.84 9.22 6.59
N GLU A 44 13.88 9.84 7.76
CA GLU A 44 12.73 9.91 8.66
C GLU A 44 11.69 10.89 8.11
N ARG A 45 10.42 10.49 8.12
CA ARG A 45 9.32 11.30 7.58
C ARG A 45 8.14 11.25 8.53
N GLU A 46 7.44 12.38 8.65
CA GLU A 46 6.15 12.41 9.33
C GLU A 46 5.12 11.57 8.57
N ALA A 47 4.36 10.76 9.31
CA ALA A 47 3.29 9.95 8.75
C ALA A 47 2.16 10.82 8.17
N VAL A 48 1.50 10.33 7.13
CA VAL A 48 0.22 10.90 6.70
C VAL A 48 -0.87 10.29 7.54
N CYS A 49 -1.70 11.14 8.15
CA CYS A 49 -2.80 10.71 9.01
C CYS A 49 -4.13 11.31 8.56
N GLY A 50 -5.22 10.58 8.78
CA GLY A 50 -6.58 11.04 8.50
C GLY A 50 -7.63 10.36 9.38
N PRO A 51 -8.80 10.99 9.57
CA PRO A 51 -9.86 10.44 10.40
C PRO A 51 -10.62 9.31 9.68
N TYR A 52 -11.03 8.30 10.43
CA TYR A 52 -11.97 7.27 9.97
C TYR A 52 -12.81 6.74 11.13
N ARG A 53 -14.13 6.93 11.10
CA ARG A 53 -15.07 6.39 12.12
C ARG A 53 -14.68 6.69 13.58
N GLY A 54 -14.13 7.88 13.84
CA GLY A 54 -13.67 8.29 15.18
C GLY A 54 -12.24 7.86 15.53
N PHE A 55 -11.57 7.11 14.66
CA PHE A 55 -10.15 6.77 14.76
C PHE A 55 -9.28 7.72 13.95
N THR A 56 -8.00 7.77 14.28
CA THR A 56 -6.97 8.39 13.43
C THR A 56 -6.15 7.27 12.79
N VAL A 57 -6.17 7.17 11.47
CA VAL A 57 -5.39 6.19 10.71
C VAL A 57 -4.14 6.88 10.19
N CYS A 58 -2.96 6.31 10.43
CA CYS A 58 -1.68 6.86 10.00
C CYS A 58 -0.90 5.83 9.18
N GLY A 59 -0.32 6.27 8.07
CA GLY A 59 0.50 5.42 7.20
C GLY A 59 1.67 6.18 6.57
N MET A 60 2.45 5.46 5.77
CA MET A 60 3.64 6.03 5.13
C MET A 60 3.31 7.15 4.14
N PRO A 61 4.02 8.29 4.20
CA PRO A 61 3.91 9.36 3.21
C PRO A 61 4.58 8.96 1.88
N PRO A 62 4.45 9.79 0.83
CA PRO A 62 5.34 9.74 -0.33
C PRO A 62 6.83 9.60 0.07
N PRO A 63 7.62 8.75 -0.61
CA PRO A 63 7.40 8.18 -1.95
C PRO A 63 6.46 6.96 -1.99
N SER A 64 6.04 6.42 -0.86
CA SER A 64 4.97 5.40 -0.89
C SER A 64 3.64 6.05 -1.26
N SER A 65 2.89 5.38 -2.11
CA SER A 65 1.49 5.71 -2.38
C SER A 65 0.53 5.13 -1.33
N GLY A 66 1.02 4.21 -0.49
CA GLY A 66 0.21 3.36 0.36
C GLY A 66 -0.66 4.11 1.37
N GLY A 67 -0.03 4.93 2.23
CA GLY A 67 -0.75 5.66 3.28
C GLY A 67 -1.81 6.60 2.71
N VAL A 68 -1.47 7.35 1.66
CA VAL A 68 -2.42 8.28 1.01
C VAL A 68 -3.58 7.53 0.36
N ALA A 69 -3.31 6.46 -0.40
CA ALA A 69 -4.37 5.72 -1.08
C ALA A 69 -5.28 4.95 -0.11
N VAL A 70 -4.74 4.37 0.96
CA VAL A 70 -5.54 3.76 2.04
C VAL A 70 -6.45 4.81 2.67
N LEU A 71 -5.91 5.98 3.02
CA LEU A 71 -6.71 7.07 3.59
C LEU A 71 -7.76 7.62 2.61
N GLN A 72 -7.49 7.64 1.31
CA GLN A 72 -8.50 8.01 0.31
C GLN A 72 -9.64 6.99 0.24
N ILE A 73 -9.33 5.70 0.23
CA ILE A 73 -10.35 4.63 0.23
C ILE A 73 -11.23 4.77 1.47
N LEU A 74 -10.62 4.85 2.66
CA LEU A 74 -11.32 5.02 3.93
C LEU A 74 -12.12 6.32 3.97
N GLY A 75 -11.54 7.43 3.51
CA GLY A 75 -12.21 8.73 3.46
C GLY A 75 -13.45 8.73 2.58
N VAL A 76 -13.42 8.06 1.43
CA VAL A 76 -14.59 7.87 0.56
C VAL A 76 -15.64 6.98 1.24
N LEU A 77 -15.22 5.86 1.82
CA LEU A 77 -16.12 4.92 2.51
C LEU A 77 -16.74 5.48 3.79
N ALA A 78 -16.10 6.47 4.44
CA ALA A 78 -16.64 7.13 5.62
C ALA A 78 -18.00 7.81 5.36
N HIS A 79 -18.28 8.17 4.10
CA HIS A 79 -19.55 8.76 3.67
C HIS A 79 -20.59 7.72 3.23
N GLN A 80 -20.26 6.43 3.30
CA GLN A 80 -21.17 5.34 2.96
C GLN A 80 -21.67 4.65 4.24
N ASP A 81 -22.90 4.13 4.21
CA ASP A 81 -23.36 3.18 5.21
C ASP A 81 -22.73 1.81 4.95
N MET A 82 -21.83 1.42 5.86
CA MET A 82 -21.07 0.18 5.83
C MET A 82 -21.66 -0.90 6.73
N VAL A 83 -22.88 -0.73 7.26
CA VAL A 83 -23.64 -1.79 7.95
C VAL A 83 -24.10 -2.82 6.92
N LEU A 84 -23.14 -3.62 6.45
CA LEU A 84 -23.25 -4.59 5.37
C LEU A 84 -22.63 -5.91 5.83
N ASP A 85 -23.05 -7.02 5.24
CA ASP A 85 -22.30 -8.27 5.38
C ASP A 85 -20.94 -8.10 4.68
N PRO A 86 -19.80 -8.33 5.38
CA PRO A 86 -18.45 -8.29 4.82
C PRO A 86 -18.26 -9.11 3.53
N ARG A 87 -19.10 -10.13 3.31
CA ARG A 87 -19.01 -11.07 2.18
C ARG A 87 -20.06 -10.79 1.08
N SER A 88 -20.87 -9.74 1.24
CA SER A 88 -21.91 -9.40 0.26
C SER A 88 -21.35 -8.72 -0.99
N ALA A 89 -22.11 -8.77 -2.08
CA ALA A 89 -21.84 -8.01 -3.29
C ALA A 89 -21.85 -6.48 -3.02
N ASP A 90 -22.60 -6.01 -2.03
CA ASP A 90 -22.66 -4.59 -1.63
C ASP A 90 -21.36 -4.12 -1.00
N ALA A 91 -20.82 -4.90 -0.05
CA ALA A 91 -19.52 -4.61 0.53
C ALA A 91 -18.42 -4.64 -0.55
N ALA A 92 -18.45 -5.66 -1.42
CA ALA A 92 -17.51 -5.80 -2.54
C ALA A 92 -17.59 -4.62 -3.52
N HIS A 93 -18.80 -4.17 -3.87
CA HIS A 93 -19.03 -3.03 -4.76
C HIS A 93 -18.44 -1.73 -4.20
N LEU A 94 -18.72 -1.40 -2.94
CA LEU A 94 -18.22 -0.16 -2.33
C LEU A 94 -16.69 -0.19 -2.16
N LEU A 95 -16.13 -1.33 -1.73
CA LEU A 95 -14.68 -1.51 -1.63
C LEU A 95 -14.01 -1.36 -3.01
N ALA A 96 -14.60 -1.93 -4.05
CA ALA A 96 -14.13 -1.81 -5.42
C ALA A 96 -14.17 -0.34 -5.89
N GLU A 97 -15.32 0.35 -5.82
CA GLU A 97 -15.44 1.74 -6.27
C GLU A 97 -14.45 2.68 -5.57
N ALA A 98 -14.39 2.61 -4.23
CA ALA A 98 -13.47 3.42 -3.45
C ALA A 98 -12.01 3.14 -3.85
N GLY A 99 -11.66 1.86 -4.06
CA GLY A 99 -10.36 1.44 -4.59
C GLY A 99 -10.06 2.05 -5.96
N ARG A 100 -10.97 1.91 -6.94
CA ARG A 100 -10.78 2.43 -8.30
C ARG A 100 -10.60 3.95 -8.33
N ILE A 101 -11.36 4.67 -7.51
CA ILE A 101 -11.25 6.13 -7.34
C ILE A 101 -9.87 6.53 -6.78
N ALA A 102 -9.42 5.85 -5.72
CA ALA A 102 -8.12 6.12 -5.11
C ALA A 102 -6.96 5.75 -6.05
N PHE A 103 -7.08 4.65 -6.81
CA PHE A 103 -6.07 4.27 -7.80
C PHE A 103 -6.00 5.24 -8.98
N ALA A 104 -7.12 5.83 -9.39
CA ALA A 104 -7.12 6.87 -10.42
C ALA A 104 -6.29 8.10 -9.99
N ASP A 105 -6.44 8.53 -8.72
CA ASP A 105 -5.64 9.61 -8.13
C ASP A 105 -4.17 9.20 -7.91
N ARG A 106 -3.94 8.00 -7.36
CA ARG A 106 -2.59 7.42 -7.18
C ARG A 106 -1.79 7.44 -8.47
N ASN A 107 -2.39 6.97 -9.56
CA ASN A 107 -1.72 6.85 -10.85
C ASN A 107 -1.39 8.21 -11.47
N ARG A 108 -2.09 9.26 -11.05
CA ARG A 108 -1.91 10.62 -11.53
C ARG A 108 -0.89 11.43 -10.72
N TYR A 109 -0.96 11.32 -9.39
CA TYR A 109 -0.35 12.31 -8.50
C TYR A 109 0.77 11.76 -7.62
N LEU A 110 0.69 10.50 -7.19
CA LEU A 110 1.61 9.97 -6.18
C LEU A 110 2.95 9.59 -6.83
N ALA A 111 4.05 10.07 -6.24
CA ALA A 111 5.43 9.86 -6.66
C ALA A 111 6.37 10.26 -5.50
N ASP A 112 7.67 10.32 -5.73
CA ASP A 112 8.63 10.90 -4.80
C ASP A 112 8.38 12.41 -4.58
N ALA A 113 7.98 12.80 -3.38
CA ALA A 113 7.68 14.17 -3.01
C ALA A 113 8.91 15.09 -2.94
N ASP A 114 10.13 14.54 -2.88
CA ASP A 114 11.34 15.36 -2.95
C ASP A 114 11.64 15.83 -4.40
N HIS A 115 10.92 15.27 -5.39
CA HIS A 115 11.09 15.57 -6.82
C HIS A 115 9.81 16.07 -7.51
N VAL A 116 8.63 15.79 -6.94
CA VAL A 116 7.32 16.14 -7.50
C VAL A 116 6.47 16.80 -6.43
N ALA A 117 5.76 17.87 -6.78
CA ALA A 117 4.80 18.51 -5.89
C ALA A 117 3.54 17.64 -5.71
N VAL A 118 3.62 16.62 -4.86
CA VAL A 118 2.51 15.70 -4.57
C VAL A 118 1.46 16.42 -3.71
N PRO A 119 0.20 16.58 -4.17
CA PRO A 119 -0.84 17.33 -3.46
C PRO A 119 -1.48 16.52 -2.33
N VAL A 120 -0.68 15.98 -1.40
CA VAL A 120 -1.15 15.11 -0.30
C VAL A 120 -2.27 15.77 0.50
N ARG A 121 -2.10 17.06 0.87
CA ARG A 121 -3.12 17.84 1.58
C ARG A 121 -4.45 17.89 0.82
N GLY A 122 -4.41 18.03 -0.50
CA GLY A 122 -5.62 18.10 -1.32
C GLY A 122 -6.26 16.74 -1.55
N LEU A 123 -5.44 15.70 -1.74
CA LEU A 123 -5.91 14.32 -1.91
C LEU A 123 -6.64 13.79 -0.67
N LEU A 124 -6.30 14.31 0.51
CA LEU A 124 -6.88 13.96 1.80
C LEU A 124 -7.79 15.06 2.38
N ASP A 125 -8.11 16.09 1.60
CA ASP A 125 -9.03 17.15 2.04
C ASP A 125 -10.44 16.59 2.26
N PRO A 126 -11.11 16.88 3.39
CA PRO A 126 -12.45 16.34 3.65
C PRO A 126 -13.49 16.72 2.58
N ASN A 127 -13.44 17.93 2.02
CA ASN A 127 -14.38 18.32 0.96
C ASN A 127 -14.05 17.59 -0.35
N TYR A 128 -12.77 17.41 -0.66
CA TYR A 128 -12.37 16.60 -1.81
C TYR A 128 -12.88 15.17 -1.68
N LEU A 129 -12.63 14.51 -0.53
CA LEU A 129 -13.08 13.13 -0.29
C LEU A 129 -14.61 12.99 -0.34
N LEU A 130 -15.35 13.97 0.17
CA LEU A 130 -16.81 14.01 0.03
C LEU A 130 -17.25 14.08 -1.44
N LEU A 131 -16.63 14.94 -2.25
CA LEU A 131 -16.92 15.04 -3.69
C LEU A 131 -16.59 13.74 -4.42
N ARG A 132 -15.50 13.06 -4.03
CA ARG A 132 -15.16 11.74 -4.57
C ARG A 132 -16.19 10.68 -4.16
N ALA A 133 -16.68 10.72 -2.93
CA ALA A 133 -17.71 9.82 -2.43
C ALA A 133 -19.06 9.98 -3.12
N GLN A 134 -19.41 11.20 -3.57
CA GLN A 134 -20.63 11.46 -4.34
C GLN A 134 -20.63 10.83 -5.74
N LEU A 135 -19.49 10.32 -6.21
CA LEU A 135 -19.42 9.56 -7.47
C LEU A 135 -19.97 8.13 -7.33
N LEU A 136 -20.07 7.61 -6.11
CA LEU A 136 -20.54 6.25 -5.87
C LEU A 136 -22.06 6.17 -6.07
N ASP A 137 -22.46 5.24 -6.92
CA ASP A 137 -23.84 4.79 -7.11
C ASP A 137 -23.91 3.36 -6.57
N ARG A 138 -24.90 3.02 -5.73
CA ARG A 138 -24.98 1.71 -5.07
C ARG A 138 -25.30 0.56 -6.03
N ASP A 139 -25.95 0.88 -7.15
CA ASP A 139 -26.45 -0.12 -8.07
C ASP A 139 -25.70 -0.14 -9.39
N ARG A 140 -24.77 0.80 -9.61
CA ARG A 140 -24.02 0.93 -10.85
C ARG A 140 -22.57 1.34 -10.63
N ALA A 141 -21.68 0.64 -11.32
CA ALA A 141 -20.27 0.93 -11.35
C ALA A 141 -19.97 2.21 -12.15
N ILE A 142 -18.96 2.96 -11.72
CA ILE A 142 -18.40 4.05 -12.51
C ILE A 142 -17.74 3.44 -13.74
N ALA A 143 -18.20 3.79 -14.94
CA ALA A 143 -17.71 3.16 -16.18
C ALA A 143 -16.18 3.30 -16.33
N ALA A 144 -15.63 4.50 -16.08
CA ALA A 144 -14.20 4.78 -16.14
C ALA A 144 -13.80 5.84 -15.10
N PRO A 145 -13.39 5.44 -13.88
CA PRO A 145 -12.98 6.38 -12.84
C PRO A 145 -11.74 7.15 -13.29
N ARG A 146 -11.86 8.47 -13.27
CA ARG A 146 -10.78 9.42 -13.63
C ARG A 146 -10.16 10.01 -12.36
N PRO A 147 -8.88 10.42 -12.40
CA PRO A 147 -8.33 11.21 -11.31
C PRO A 147 -9.20 12.46 -11.09
N GLY A 148 -9.42 12.82 -9.83
CA GLY A 148 -10.07 14.08 -9.49
C GLY A 148 -9.11 15.25 -9.61
N ASN A 149 -9.56 16.43 -9.18
CA ASN A 149 -8.80 17.67 -9.19
C ASN A 149 -8.61 18.17 -7.74
N PRO A 150 -7.72 17.56 -6.94
CA PRO A 150 -7.54 17.94 -5.54
C PRO A 150 -7.10 19.40 -5.39
N PRO A 151 -7.47 20.11 -4.32
CA PRO A 151 -6.97 21.46 -4.07
C PRO A 151 -5.46 21.46 -3.80
N TRP A 152 -4.84 22.65 -3.85
CA TRP A 152 -3.41 22.85 -3.58
C TRP A 152 -2.47 22.00 -4.46
N GLN A 153 -2.89 21.72 -5.70
CA GLN A 153 -2.00 21.23 -6.73
C GLN A 153 -0.97 22.29 -7.13
N GLY A 154 0.24 21.85 -7.42
CA GLY A 154 1.31 22.69 -7.97
C GLY A 154 2.07 21.98 -9.08
N GLY A 155 2.84 22.73 -9.85
CA GLY A 155 3.67 22.19 -10.93
C GLY A 155 2.94 22.01 -12.27
N ALA A 156 3.64 21.39 -13.22
CA ALA A 156 3.12 21.16 -14.57
C ALA A 156 2.01 20.09 -14.58
N PRO A 157 1.05 20.15 -15.54
CA PRO A 157 0.07 19.09 -15.72
C PRO A 157 0.76 17.74 -15.95
N LEU A 158 0.47 16.77 -15.08
CA LEU A 158 1.06 15.44 -15.16
C LEU A 158 0.38 14.58 -16.24
N ALA A 159 0.79 13.33 -16.40
CA ALA A 159 0.09 12.24 -17.07
C ALA A 159 -0.22 11.14 -16.03
N SER A 160 -1.28 10.35 -16.25
CA SER A 160 -1.50 9.15 -15.43
C SER A 160 -0.53 8.06 -15.87
N GLN A 161 0.13 7.42 -14.93
CA GLN A 161 0.99 6.27 -15.20
C GLN A 161 0.16 5.13 -15.82
N PRO A 162 0.58 4.55 -16.95
CA PRO A 162 -0.05 3.36 -17.51
C PRO A 162 0.01 2.17 -16.53
N PRO A 163 -0.94 1.21 -16.60
CA PRO A 163 -0.86 -0.01 -15.81
C PRO A 163 0.43 -0.77 -16.09
N GLN A 164 1.12 -1.19 -15.03
CA GLN A 164 2.28 -2.05 -15.10
C GLN A 164 2.32 -2.98 -13.87
N PRO A 165 3.01 -4.12 -13.95
CA PRO A 165 3.18 -5.00 -12.80
C PRO A 165 3.98 -4.32 -11.65
N GLU A 166 3.59 -4.64 -10.41
CA GLU A 166 4.31 -4.34 -9.16
C GLU A 166 4.23 -5.62 -8.30
N HIS A 167 5.32 -6.04 -7.65
CA HIS A 167 5.52 -7.42 -7.16
C HIS A 167 5.76 -7.54 -5.65
N GLY A 168 6.47 -8.61 -5.25
CA GLY A 168 6.54 -9.21 -3.91
C GLY A 168 6.98 -8.27 -2.79
N THR A 169 6.67 -8.66 -1.55
CA THR A 169 6.96 -7.88 -0.34
C THR A 169 6.84 -8.82 0.87
N SER A 170 7.36 -8.40 2.03
CA SER A 170 7.08 -9.00 3.34
C SER A 170 6.62 -7.93 4.34
N HIS A 171 5.79 -8.32 5.30
CA HIS A 171 5.30 -7.42 6.35
C HIS A 171 5.33 -8.09 7.72
N LEU A 172 5.61 -7.29 8.76
CA LEU A 172 5.53 -7.69 10.16
C LEU A 172 4.91 -6.57 11.01
N SER A 173 4.14 -6.98 12.01
CA SER A 173 3.52 -6.11 13.01
C SER A 173 3.99 -6.56 14.39
N ILE A 174 4.47 -5.62 15.21
CA ILE A 174 4.96 -5.89 16.58
C ILE A 174 4.31 -4.90 17.53
N VAL A 175 3.89 -5.38 18.70
CA VAL A 175 3.53 -4.56 19.86
C VAL A 175 4.21 -5.15 21.09
N ASP A 176 4.91 -4.34 21.87
CA ASP A 176 5.56 -4.78 23.10
C ASP A 176 4.78 -4.43 24.37
N ALA A 177 5.24 -4.93 25.51
CA ALA A 177 4.60 -4.69 26.82
C ALA A 177 4.65 -3.23 27.28
N ALA A 178 5.59 -2.43 26.76
CA ALA A 178 5.67 -0.99 27.03
C ALA A 178 4.68 -0.18 26.18
N GLY A 179 4.02 -0.82 25.22
CA GLY A 179 3.08 -0.19 24.29
C GLY A 179 3.75 0.39 23.05
N ASN A 180 5.03 0.10 22.79
CA ASN A 180 5.65 0.42 21.52
C ASN A 180 5.02 -0.42 20.42
N ALA A 181 4.79 0.19 19.26
CA ALA A 181 4.14 -0.45 18.11
C ALA A 181 4.99 -0.23 16.85
N VAL A 182 5.19 -1.29 16.07
CA VAL A 182 5.94 -1.25 14.80
C VAL A 182 5.12 -1.95 13.71
N ALA A 183 4.78 -1.20 12.65
CA ALA A 183 4.34 -1.76 11.38
C ALA A 183 5.51 -1.64 10.39
N LEU A 184 6.11 -2.77 10.00
CA LEU A 184 7.27 -2.78 9.11
C LEU A 184 6.98 -3.57 7.86
N THR A 185 7.12 -2.92 6.71
CA THR A 185 7.03 -3.55 5.39
C THR A 185 8.38 -3.42 4.70
N THR A 186 8.90 -4.53 4.17
CA THR A 186 10.22 -4.60 3.52
C THR A 186 10.15 -5.41 2.23
N THR A 187 11.00 -5.08 1.27
CA THR A 187 10.92 -5.64 -0.09
C THR A 187 12.27 -5.65 -0.83
N ILE A 188 12.34 -6.52 -1.84
CA ILE A 188 13.35 -6.48 -2.92
C ILE A 188 12.68 -6.36 -4.30
N GLU A 189 11.44 -5.88 -4.31
CA GLU A 189 10.47 -5.84 -5.40
C GLU A 189 10.00 -7.22 -5.86
N ASP A 190 10.54 -7.77 -6.95
CA ASP A 190 10.05 -9.05 -7.48
C ASP A 190 10.58 -10.24 -6.66
N VAL A 191 10.01 -11.43 -6.89
CA VAL A 191 10.52 -12.68 -6.31
C VAL A 191 11.97 -12.86 -6.74
N PHE A 192 12.87 -12.93 -5.75
CA PHE A 192 14.33 -12.92 -5.92
C PHE A 192 14.94 -11.63 -6.51
N GLY A 193 14.18 -10.54 -6.57
CA GLY A 193 14.62 -9.21 -7.00
C GLY A 193 15.20 -9.20 -8.41
N ALA A 194 16.37 -8.57 -8.56
CA ALA A 194 17.13 -8.55 -9.81
C ALA A 194 17.77 -9.91 -10.15
N ARG A 195 17.65 -10.92 -9.29
CA ARG A 195 18.31 -12.24 -9.41
C ARG A 195 19.85 -12.15 -9.50
N ILE A 196 20.40 -11.06 -8.96
CA ILE A 196 21.83 -10.85 -8.76
C ILE A 196 22.14 -11.14 -7.29
N MET A 197 23.07 -12.07 -7.05
CA MET A 197 23.49 -12.43 -5.70
C MET A 197 24.89 -11.89 -5.41
N VAL A 198 25.06 -11.27 -4.25
CA VAL A 198 26.35 -10.80 -3.72
C VAL A 198 26.48 -11.32 -2.31
N ARG A 199 27.59 -12.02 -2.01
CA ARG A 199 27.89 -12.57 -0.67
C ARG A 199 26.72 -13.31 0.01
N GLY A 200 25.89 -14.00 -0.78
CA GLY A 200 24.77 -14.80 -0.26
C GLY A 200 23.45 -14.04 -0.04
N PHE A 201 23.36 -12.75 -0.41
CA PHE A 201 22.09 -12.00 -0.43
C PHE A 201 21.76 -11.50 -1.83
N LEU A 202 20.47 -11.25 -2.09
CA LEU A 202 19.96 -10.83 -3.39
C LEU A 202 19.82 -9.32 -3.47
N LEU A 203 20.07 -8.76 -4.65
CA LEU A 203 19.80 -7.35 -4.95
C LEU A 203 18.37 -7.17 -5.46
N ASN A 204 17.75 -6.06 -5.10
CA ASN A 204 16.39 -5.70 -5.54
C ASN A 204 16.35 -5.30 -7.02
N ASN A 205 15.15 -5.26 -7.58
CA ASN A 205 14.85 -4.61 -8.86
C ASN A 205 13.90 -3.41 -8.70
N GLU A 206 13.90 -2.74 -7.55
CA GLU A 206 12.90 -1.74 -7.14
C GLU A 206 12.70 -0.60 -8.17
N LEU A 207 13.72 -0.26 -8.96
CA LEU A 207 13.59 0.77 -9.99
C LEU A 207 12.54 0.43 -11.07
N THR A 208 12.06 -0.81 -11.15
CA THR A 208 10.94 -1.18 -12.04
C THR A 208 9.60 -0.60 -11.60
N ASP A 209 9.48 -0.11 -10.37
CA ASP A 209 8.28 0.61 -9.91
C ASP A 209 8.16 2.00 -10.58
N PHE A 210 9.24 2.55 -11.15
CA PHE A 210 9.12 3.72 -12.01
C PHE A 210 8.29 3.40 -13.25
N SER A 211 7.60 4.43 -13.76
CA SER A 211 6.91 4.34 -15.05
C SER A 211 7.90 4.04 -16.17
N PHE A 212 7.67 2.96 -16.92
CA PHE A 212 8.41 2.69 -18.16
C PHE A 212 8.10 3.71 -19.26
N VAL A 213 6.98 4.43 -19.13
CA VAL A 213 6.57 5.51 -20.03
C VAL A 213 6.79 6.85 -19.31
N PRO A 214 7.80 7.66 -19.67
CA PRO A 214 8.13 8.88 -18.94
C PRO A 214 7.15 10.03 -19.21
N GLU A 215 6.43 10.00 -20.33
CA GLU A 215 5.54 11.03 -20.82
C GLU A 215 4.37 10.42 -21.61
N VAL A 216 3.17 10.98 -21.48
CA VAL A 216 1.99 10.65 -22.29
C VAL A 216 1.38 11.95 -22.80
N ASP A 217 1.16 12.05 -24.11
CA ASP A 217 0.56 13.22 -24.77
C ASP A 217 1.23 14.56 -24.39
N GLY A 218 2.56 14.61 -24.36
CA GLY A 218 3.29 15.84 -24.02
C GLY A 218 3.36 16.14 -22.52
N ARG A 219 2.80 15.28 -21.67
CA ARG A 219 2.73 15.50 -20.21
C ARG A 219 3.52 14.46 -19.43
N PRO A 220 4.34 14.88 -18.47
CA PRO A 220 5.21 13.97 -17.74
C PRO A 220 4.44 13.08 -16.77
N VAL A 221 4.80 11.80 -16.70
CA VAL A 221 4.30 10.91 -15.64
C VAL A 221 5.00 11.26 -14.33
N ALA A 222 4.22 11.45 -13.26
CA ALA A 222 4.74 11.83 -11.94
C ALA A 222 5.86 10.90 -11.47
N ASN A 223 5.66 9.59 -11.65
CA ASN A 223 6.56 8.52 -11.26
C ASN A 223 7.50 8.07 -12.40
N ARG A 224 7.88 8.95 -13.33
CA ARG A 224 8.96 8.66 -14.29
C ARG A 224 10.32 8.52 -13.59
N VAL A 225 11.24 7.78 -14.20
CA VAL A 225 12.63 7.64 -13.75
C VAL A 225 13.30 9.02 -13.61
N GLY A 226 14.11 9.20 -12.56
CA GLY A 226 14.92 10.39 -12.35
C GLY A 226 16.13 10.12 -11.46
N PRO A 227 17.23 10.88 -11.59
CA PRO A 227 18.41 10.71 -10.74
C PRO A 227 18.09 11.02 -9.28
N ALA A 228 18.63 10.22 -8.36
CA ALA A 228 18.39 10.32 -6.90
C ALA A 228 16.90 10.32 -6.47
N LYS A 229 16.00 9.96 -7.39
CA LYS A 229 14.58 9.82 -7.13
C LYS A 229 14.28 8.40 -6.68
N ARG A 230 13.35 8.24 -5.76
CA ARG A 230 12.84 6.94 -5.35
C ARG A 230 11.61 6.55 -6.18
N PRO A 231 11.49 5.28 -6.61
CA PRO A 231 10.30 4.82 -7.29
C PRO A 231 9.09 4.79 -6.33
N ARG A 232 7.89 4.99 -6.88
CA ARG A 232 6.64 5.01 -6.09
C ARG A 232 6.25 3.59 -5.66
N SER A 233 6.43 3.29 -4.39
CA SER A 233 6.00 2.04 -3.77
C SER A 233 4.49 1.99 -3.46
N SER A 234 3.98 0.79 -3.22
CA SER A 234 2.62 0.50 -2.73
C SER A 234 2.56 0.01 -1.27
N MET A 235 3.71 -0.11 -0.61
CA MET A 235 3.80 -0.54 0.79
C MET A 235 2.95 0.34 1.70
N SER A 236 2.05 -0.28 2.48
CA SER A 236 1.08 0.43 3.33
C SER A 236 1.16 -0.02 4.81
N PRO A 237 2.33 0.01 5.47
CA PRO A 237 2.36 -0.19 6.92
C PRO A 237 1.55 0.92 7.59
N THR A 238 0.62 0.53 8.46
CA THR A 238 -0.43 1.41 8.97
C THR A 238 -0.62 1.18 10.47
N ILE A 239 -0.73 2.27 11.22
CA ILE A 239 -1.08 2.26 12.64
C ILE A 239 -2.36 3.09 12.82
N VAL A 240 -3.31 2.56 13.57
CA VAL A 240 -4.58 3.23 13.91
C VAL A 240 -4.55 3.61 15.36
N PHE A 241 -4.97 4.84 15.65
CA PHE A 241 -5.07 5.40 16.99
C PHE A 241 -6.54 5.61 17.37
N GLY A 242 -6.87 5.30 18.62
CA GLY A 242 -8.17 5.57 19.22
C GLY A 242 -8.40 7.07 19.50
N PRO A 243 -9.61 7.44 19.93
CA PRO A 243 -9.93 8.83 20.31
C PRO A 243 -9.07 9.37 21.46
N ASP A 244 -8.48 8.49 22.26
CA ASP A 244 -7.55 8.79 23.35
C ASP A 244 -6.09 8.98 22.89
N GLY A 245 -5.85 8.90 21.58
CA GLY A 245 -4.51 9.02 20.98
C GLY A 245 -3.64 7.77 21.14
N GLN A 246 -4.17 6.67 21.68
CA GLN A 246 -3.40 5.43 21.89
C GLN A 246 -3.52 4.50 20.67
N PRO A 247 -2.47 3.74 20.32
CA PRO A 247 -2.56 2.78 19.22
C PRO A 247 -3.55 1.66 19.56
N VAL A 248 -4.42 1.33 18.59
CA VAL A 248 -5.46 0.30 18.68
C VAL A 248 -5.33 -0.78 17.62
N VAL A 249 -4.72 -0.48 16.47
CA VAL A 249 -4.43 -1.47 15.41
C VAL A 249 -3.06 -1.20 14.81
N VAL A 250 -2.28 -2.26 14.58
CA VAL A 250 -1.05 -2.27 13.79
C VAL A 250 -1.27 -3.24 12.65
N VAL A 251 -1.15 -2.81 11.39
CA VAL A 251 -1.47 -3.64 10.24
C VAL A 251 -0.64 -3.28 9.01
N GLY A 252 -0.41 -4.27 8.16
CA GLY A 252 0.14 -4.10 6.83
C GLY A 252 0.10 -5.42 6.07
N SER A 253 0.49 -5.37 4.80
CA SER A 253 0.45 -6.53 3.91
C SER A 253 1.65 -6.53 2.97
N SER A 254 1.90 -7.70 2.40
CA SER A 254 2.62 -7.87 1.14
C SER A 254 1.68 -8.04 -0.05
N GLY A 255 2.18 -7.85 -1.28
CA GLY A 255 1.44 -8.16 -2.52
C GLY A 255 1.44 -7.06 -3.58
N GLY A 256 2.52 -6.31 -3.73
CA GLY A 256 2.65 -5.23 -4.71
C GLY A 256 1.57 -4.17 -4.56
N SER A 257 1.02 -3.70 -5.67
CA SER A 257 -0.06 -2.71 -5.68
C SER A 257 -1.32 -3.12 -4.90
N ARG A 258 -1.58 -4.43 -4.74
CA ARG A 258 -2.76 -4.93 -3.99
C ARG A 258 -2.67 -4.68 -2.48
N ILE A 259 -1.48 -4.37 -1.95
CA ILE A 259 -1.28 -4.04 -0.52
C ILE A 259 -2.28 -2.99 -0.04
N ILE A 260 -2.51 -1.95 -0.85
CA ILE A 260 -3.42 -0.85 -0.54
C ILE A 260 -4.84 -1.37 -0.25
N GLY A 261 -5.38 -2.18 -1.17
CA GLY A 261 -6.72 -2.76 -1.04
C GLY A 261 -6.82 -3.75 0.13
N HIS A 262 -5.79 -4.59 0.32
CA HIS A 262 -5.75 -5.55 1.42
C HIS A 262 -5.80 -4.86 2.79
N VAL A 263 -5.01 -3.80 2.97
CA VAL A 263 -4.97 -3.03 4.21
C VAL A 263 -6.30 -2.29 4.42
N ALA A 264 -6.80 -1.59 3.40
CA ALA A 264 -8.08 -0.88 3.50
C ALA A 264 -9.26 -1.81 3.84
N GLN A 265 -9.39 -2.95 3.14
CA GLN A 265 -10.43 -3.95 3.42
C GLN A 265 -10.33 -4.48 4.86
N SER A 266 -9.11 -4.74 5.35
CA SER A 266 -8.89 -5.26 6.70
C SER A 266 -9.21 -4.22 7.78
N LEU A 267 -8.94 -2.94 7.51
CA LEU A 267 -9.33 -1.83 8.38
C LEU A 267 -10.85 -1.67 8.44
N VAL A 268 -11.54 -1.70 7.29
CA VAL A 268 -13.02 -1.71 7.25
C VAL A 268 -13.57 -2.88 8.06
N ALA A 269 -13.00 -4.08 7.89
CA ALA A 269 -13.43 -5.26 8.61
C ALA A 269 -13.30 -5.13 10.14
N MET A 270 -12.20 -4.57 10.63
CA MET A 270 -11.99 -4.39 12.07
C MET A 270 -12.75 -3.20 12.65
N LEU A 271 -12.88 -2.11 11.90
CA LEU A 271 -13.38 -0.82 12.39
C LEU A 271 -14.88 -0.59 12.12
N ASP A 272 -15.41 -1.03 10.98
CA ASP A 272 -16.86 -0.94 10.68
C ASP A 272 -17.60 -2.23 11.07
N TRP A 273 -17.03 -3.39 10.71
CA TRP A 273 -17.69 -4.69 10.94
C TRP A 273 -17.31 -5.35 12.27
N GLY A 274 -16.45 -4.70 13.06
CA GLY A 274 -16.06 -5.15 14.40
C GLY A 274 -15.34 -6.49 14.44
N MET A 275 -14.79 -6.96 13.32
CA MET A 275 -14.19 -8.28 13.21
C MET A 275 -12.93 -8.41 14.08
N ASP A 276 -12.70 -9.64 14.55
CA ASP A 276 -11.44 -10.03 15.15
C ASP A 276 -10.31 -9.99 14.09
N PRO A 277 -9.05 -9.62 14.46
CA PRO A 277 -7.94 -9.52 13.50
C PRO A 277 -7.75 -10.76 12.64
N GLN A 278 -7.85 -11.97 13.23
CA GLN A 278 -7.68 -13.19 12.45
C GLN A 278 -8.80 -13.36 11.41
N ALA A 279 -10.04 -13.06 11.79
CA ALA A 279 -11.16 -13.11 10.86
C ALA A 279 -11.02 -12.06 9.74
N ALA A 280 -10.55 -10.85 10.07
CA ALA A 280 -10.36 -9.77 9.11
C ALA A 280 -9.29 -10.09 8.05
N VAL A 281 -8.14 -10.65 8.46
CA VAL A 281 -7.08 -11.05 7.51
C VAL A 281 -7.45 -12.30 6.71
N SER A 282 -8.32 -13.17 7.26
CA SER A 282 -8.82 -14.35 6.57
C SER A 282 -9.95 -14.06 5.56
N LEU A 283 -10.56 -12.85 5.56
CA LEU A 283 -11.61 -12.52 4.59
C LEU A 283 -11.13 -12.75 3.15
N PRO A 284 -12.00 -13.26 2.26
CA PRO A 284 -11.76 -13.26 0.82
C PRO A 284 -11.41 -11.87 0.30
N ARG A 285 -10.40 -11.76 -0.56
CA ARG A 285 -9.95 -10.47 -1.08
C ARG A 285 -10.85 -10.01 -2.23
N VAL A 286 -11.23 -8.73 -2.13
CA VAL A 286 -11.87 -7.96 -3.19
C VAL A 286 -11.07 -6.68 -3.33
N GLY A 287 -10.73 -6.29 -4.55
CA GLY A 287 -9.99 -5.05 -4.77
C GLY A 287 -10.07 -4.58 -6.20
N ALA A 288 -9.46 -3.43 -6.45
CA ALA A 288 -9.30 -2.91 -7.79
C ALA A 288 -8.01 -2.09 -7.86
N LEU A 289 -7.26 -2.26 -8.94
CA LEU A 289 -6.01 -1.53 -9.21
C LEU A 289 -6.19 -0.47 -10.30
N ASN A 290 -7.26 -0.61 -11.08
CA ASN A 290 -7.56 0.22 -12.26
C ASN A 290 -9.07 0.13 -12.56
N ALA A 291 -9.49 0.07 -13.84
CA ALA A 291 -10.89 -0.09 -14.18
C ALA A 291 -11.47 -1.47 -13.80
N GLN A 292 -10.66 -2.52 -13.68
CA GLN A 292 -11.08 -3.88 -13.38
C GLN A 292 -11.20 -4.12 -11.88
N VAL A 293 -12.20 -4.92 -11.51
CA VAL A 293 -12.38 -5.43 -10.15
C VAL A 293 -11.84 -6.84 -10.08
N GLU A 294 -11.00 -7.09 -9.09
CA GLU A 294 -10.37 -8.38 -8.85
C GLU A 294 -11.06 -9.08 -7.68
N LEU A 295 -11.39 -10.35 -7.90
CA LEU A 295 -11.96 -11.24 -6.90
C LEU A 295 -11.02 -12.42 -6.70
N GLU A 296 -10.84 -12.80 -5.43
CA GLU A 296 -9.95 -13.90 -5.09
C GLU A 296 -10.51 -15.26 -5.54
N ALA A 297 -9.76 -15.91 -6.43
CA ALA A 297 -10.03 -17.25 -6.92
C ALA A 297 -10.03 -18.29 -5.78
N GLY A 298 -10.89 -19.31 -5.90
CA GLY A 298 -10.96 -20.40 -4.92
C GLY A 298 -11.62 -20.02 -3.58
N THR A 299 -12.24 -18.84 -3.50
CA THR A 299 -12.96 -18.37 -2.31
C THR A 299 -14.40 -17.98 -2.64
N ALA A 300 -15.20 -17.67 -1.62
CA ALA A 300 -16.56 -17.16 -1.81
C ALA A 300 -16.63 -15.82 -2.57
N ALA A 301 -15.52 -15.04 -2.62
CA ALA A 301 -15.50 -13.79 -3.40
C ALA A 301 -15.70 -14.04 -4.89
N ALA A 302 -15.16 -15.13 -5.46
CA ALA A 302 -15.32 -15.45 -6.87
C ALA A 302 -16.80 -15.59 -7.29
N ALA A 303 -17.67 -16.02 -6.37
CA ALA A 303 -19.11 -16.14 -6.62
C ALA A 303 -19.83 -14.78 -6.72
N LEU A 304 -19.17 -13.68 -6.36
CA LEU A 304 -19.72 -12.33 -6.49
C LEU A 304 -19.61 -11.78 -7.92
N ALA A 305 -18.86 -12.44 -8.81
CA ALA A 305 -18.61 -11.94 -10.17
C ALA A 305 -19.89 -11.58 -10.93
N PRO A 306 -20.93 -12.45 -11.02
CA PRO A 306 -22.13 -12.10 -11.78
C PRO A 306 -22.87 -10.88 -11.23
N ALA A 307 -22.89 -10.70 -9.90
CA ALA A 307 -23.54 -9.56 -9.27
C ALA A 307 -22.79 -8.25 -9.55
N LEU A 308 -21.46 -8.29 -9.55
CA LEU A 308 -20.61 -7.14 -9.85
C LEU A 308 -20.61 -6.80 -11.36
N GLU A 309 -20.62 -7.80 -12.23
CA GLU A 309 -20.79 -7.62 -13.68
C GLU A 309 -22.15 -7.00 -14.01
N ALA A 310 -23.22 -7.42 -13.32
CA ALA A 310 -24.54 -6.81 -13.48
C ALA A 310 -24.58 -5.31 -13.08
N ARG A 311 -23.70 -4.88 -12.19
CA ARG A 311 -23.49 -3.46 -11.85
C ARG A 311 -22.62 -2.73 -12.87
N GLY A 312 -22.00 -3.42 -13.82
CA GLY A 312 -21.19 -2.85 -14.88
C GLY A 312 -19.68 -2.87 -14.63
N PHE A 313 -19.20 -3.65 -13.65
CA PHE A 313 -17.76 -3.86 -13.51
C PHE A 313 -17.22 -4.84 -14.55
N PRO A 314 -16.04 -4.56 -15.14
CA PRO A 314 -15.22 -5.62 -15.69
C PRO A 314 -14.58 -6.38 -14.51
N VAL A 315 -14.91 -7.66 -14.35
CA VAL A 315 -14.45 -8.50 -13.25
C VAL A 315 -13.37 -9.48 -13.72
N GLU A 316 -12.32 -9.64 -12.91
CA GLU A 316 -11.31 -10.66 -13.07
C GLU A 316 -11.23 -11.54 -11.81
N VAL A 317 -11.40 -12.85 -11.96
CA VAL A 317 -11.18 -13.81 -10.88
C VAL A 317 -9.74 -14.32 -10.97
N ARG A 318 -8.95 -14.10 -9.93
CA ARG A 318 -7.52 -14.47 -9.93
C ARG A 318 -6.99 -14.88 -8.56
N VAL A 319 -5.87 -15.57 -8.56
CA VAL A 319 -5.13 -15.87 -7.33
C VAL A 319 -4.59 -14.56 -6.74
N MET A 320 -4.82 -14.33 -5.45
CA MET A 320 -4.37 -13.13 -4.74
C MET A 320 -3.53 -13.54 -3.53
N ASN A 321 -2.20 -13.49 -3.67
CA ASN A 321 -1.26 -13.88 -2.62
C ASN A 321 -0.99 -12.71 -1.66
N SER A 322 -1.96 -12.42 -0.79
CA SER A 322 -1.79 -11.50 0.34
C SER A 322 -0.81 -12.05 1.38
N GLY A 323 -0.34 -11.19 2.27
CA GLY A 323 0.46 -11.55 3.44
C GLY A 323 0.22 -10.55 4.56
N LEU A 324 -1.06 -10.34 4.85
CA LEU A 324 -1.51 -9.46 5.92
C LEU A 324 -1.01 -9.97 7.28
N GLN A 325 -0.55 -9.04 8.11
CA GLN A 325 -0.39 -9.27 9.54
C GLN A 325 -1.07 -8.11 10.25
N ALA A 326 -1.83 -8.42 11.30
CA ALA A 326 -2.55 -7.42 12.08
C ALA A 326 -2.47 -7.73 13.58
N ILE A 327 -2.29 -6.71 14.39
CA ILE A 327 -2.44 -6.76 15.84
C ILE A 327 -3.48 -5.73 16.24
N ARG A 328 -4.49 -6.15 16.99
CA ARG A 328 -5.44 -5.25 17.68
C ARG A 328 -5.07 -5.17 19.16
N ILE A 329 -4.97 -3.94 19.64
CA ILE A 329 -4.61 -3.60 21.02
C ILE A 329 -5.92 -3.28 21.75
N LEU A 330 -6.24 -4.08 22.76
CA LEU A 330 -7.43 -3.92 23.60
C LEU A 330 -6.99 -3.45 24.98
N ARG A 331 -7.46 -2.27 25.40
CA ARG A 331 -7.21 -1.73 26.75
C ARG A 331 -8.49 -1.80 27.57
N GLY A 332 -8.40 -2.35 28.77
CA GLY A 332 -9.52 -2.43 29.71
C GLY A 332 -9.05 -2.40 31.15
N THR A 333 -9.96 -2.64 32.09
CA THR A 333 -9.66 -2.68 33.54
C THR A 333 -8.64 -3.75 33.92
N GLU A 334 -8.52 -4.80 33.10
CA GLU A 334 -7.55 -5.90 33.25
C GLU A 334 -6.18 -5.60 32.63
N GLY A 335 -5.96 -4.39 32.09
CA GLY A 335 -4.74 -3.99 31.41
C GLY A 335 -4.81 -4.11 29.89
N MET A 336 -3.64 -4.24 29.25
CA MET A 336 -3.51 -4.37 27.80
C MET A 336 -3.57 -5.84 27.38
N ARG A 337 -4.44 -6.15 26.41
CA ARG A 337 -4.52 -7.46 25.75
C ARG A 337 -4.30 -7.29 24.25
N LEU A 338 -3.53 -8.20 23.65
CA LEU A 338 -3.23 -8.19 22.23
C LEU A 338 -3.99 -9.31 21.54
N ARG A 339 -4.52 -9.04 20.34
CA ARG A 339 -5.04 -10.07 19.43
C ARG A 339 -4.33 -9.97 18.11
N GLY A 340 -3.64 -11.03 17.72
CA GLY A 340 -2.95 -11.11 16.43
C GLY A 340 -3.76 -11.88 15.40
N GLY A 341 -3.59 -11.53 14.14
CA GLY A 341 -4.10 -12.27 12.99
C GLY A 341 -3.03 -12.35 11.91
N ALA A 342 -2.80 -13.57 11.41
CA ALA A 342 -1.89 -13.84 10.31
C ALA A 342 -2.65 -14.35 9.09
N ASP A 343 -2.30 -13.84 7.90
CA ASP A 343 -2.97 -14.22 6.66
C ASP A 343 -2.82 -15.72 6.35
N PRO A 344 -3.92 -16.47 6.16
CA PRO A 344 -3.88 -17.91 5.93
C PRO A 344 -3.29 -18.30 4.56
N ARG A 345 -3.05 -17.33 3.66
CA ARG A 345 -2.51 -17.58 2.32
C ARG A 345 -1.01 -17.80 2.29
N ARG A 346 -0.33 -17.54 3.41
CA ARG A 346 1.12 -17.71 3.57
C ARG A 346 1.41 -18.38 4.91
N GLU A 347 2.67 -18.71 5.13
CA GLU A 347 3.17 -19.40 6.34
C GLU A 347 3.31 -18.45 7.56
N GLY A 348 2.66 -17.29 7.54
CA GLY A 348 2.75 -16.32 8.64
C GLY A 348 2.07 -16.84 9.91
N ILE A 349 2.59 -16.43 11.07
CA ILE A 349 2.05 -16.80 12.38
C ILE A 349 1.87 -15.56 13.26
N ALA A 350 0.87 -15.60 14.14
CA ALA A 350 0.68 -14.62 15.20
C ALA A 350 1.01 -15.28 16.55
N LEU A 351 1.96 -14.72 17.29
CA LEU A 351 2.42 -15.22 18.59
C LEU A 351 2.36 -14.09 19.62
N GLY A 352 2.10 -14.46 20.87
CA GLY A 352 2.13 -13.58 22.03
C GLY A 352 2.23 -14.38 23.32
N ASP A 353 2.76 -13.75 24.36
CA ASP A 353 2.89 -14.30 25.72
C ASP A 353 1.70 -13.88 26.61
#